data_AF-A0A380E4H8-F1
#
_entry.id   AF-A0A380E4H8-F1
#
_cell.length_a   1.000
_cell.length_b   1.000
_cell.length_c   1.000
_cell.angle_alpha   90.00
_cell.angle_beta   90.00
_cell.angle_gamma   90.00
#
_symmetry.space_group_name_H-M   'P 1'
#
loop_
_entity.id
_entity.type
_entity.pdbx_description
1 polymer ?
#
loop_
_entity_poly.entity_id
_entity_poly.type
_entity_poly.pdbx_seq_one_letter_code
_entity_poly.pdbx_strand_id
1 'polypeptide(L)' 'MTDVIIVHSMHGNSRNHWYQWLEHNLTLEGYDVTLFNFESPEANTVDQWIEAMTKQINVRKKDTYFVTHGLGSITALKIY' A
#
# COMPACT_ATOMS: atom_id res chain seq x y z
N MET A 1 13.87 12.65 -4.53
CA MET A 1 13.67 11.26 -4.11
C MET A 1 12.23 10.90 -4.39
N THR A 2 11.98 9.81 -5.09
CA THR A 2 10.64 9.37 -5.53
C THR A 2 9.98 8.55 -4.43
N ASP A 3 8.67 8.72 -4.21
CA ASP A 3 7.93 7.90 -3.23
C ASP A 3 7.34 6.66 -3.92
N VAL A 4 7.39 5.52 -3.24
CA VAL A 4 6.69 4.31 -3.68
C VAL A 4 5.76 3.83 -2.57
N ILE A 5 4.48 3.65 -2.87
CA ILE A 5 3.48 3.14 -1.94
C ILE A 5 3.09 1.73 -2.36
N ILE A 6 3.33 0.76 -1.48
CA ILE A 6 2.99 -0.65 -1.71
C ILE A 6 1.71 -0.98 -0.95
N VAL A 7 0.73 -1.56 -1.66
CA VAL A 7 -0.58 -1.93 -1.11
C VAL A 7 -0.86 -3.41 -1.35
N HIS A 8 -1.05 -4.15 -0.25
CA HIS A 8 -1.37 -5.58 -0.30
C HIS A 8 -2.83 -5.89 -0.68
N SER A 9 -3.08 -7.15 -1.04
CA SER A 9 -4.42 -7.68 -1.27
C SER A 9 -5.15 -8.04 0.05
N MET A 10 -6.46 -8.27 -0.05
CA MET A 10 -7.28 -8.90 1.00
C MET A 10 -6.74 -10.30 1.36
N HIS A 11 -6.97 -10.73 2.61
CA HIS A 11 -6.47 -12.00 3.18
C HIS A 11 -4.95 -12.09 3.24
N GLY A 12 -4.34 -11.21 4.04
CA GLY A 12 -2.92 -11.13 4.31
C GLY A 12 -2.61 -9.87 5.10
N ASN A 13 -1.34 -9.50 5.15
CA ASN A 13 -0.89 -8.22 5.69
C ASN A 13 0.36 -7.77 4.92
N SER A 14 0.94 -6.65 5.33
CA SER A 14 2.16 -6.10 4.73
C SER A 14 3.36 -7.05 4.73
N ARG A 15 3.37 -8.06 5.60
CA ARG A 15 4.47 -9.02 5.79
C ARG A 15 4.33 -10.27 4.94
N ASN A 16 3.24 -10.41 4.19
CA ASN A 16 3.01 -11.57 3.33
C ASN A 16 3.67 -11.38 1.95
N HIS A 17 3.80 -12.50 1.21
CA HIS A 17 4.19 -12.52 -0.20
C HIS A 17 5.51 -11.77 -0.48
N TRP A 18 5.50 -10.89 -1.48
CA TRP A 18 6.66 -10.17 -2.01
C TRP A 18 6.79 -8.74 -1.47
N TYR A 19 5.86 -8.27 -0.65
CA TYR A 19 5.77 -6.84 -0.31
C TYR A 19 6.99 -6.34 0.47
N GLN A 20 7.42 -7.06 1.51
CA GLN A 20 8.62 -6.69 2.29
C GLN A 20 9.91 -6.84 1.47
N TRP A 21 9.98 -7.85 0.60
CA TRP A 21 11.11 -8.00 -0.30
C TRP A 21 11.20 -6.81 -1.25
N LEU A 22 10.08 -6.37 -1.82
CA LEU A 22 10.05 -5.22 -2.72
C LEU A 22 10.37 -3.91 -1.97
N GLU A 23 9.80 -3.70 -0.79
CA GLU A 23 10.12 -2.56 0.08
C GLU A 23 11.62 -2.46 0.34
N HIS A 24 12.24 -3.58 0.73
CA HIS A 24 13.67 -3.63 1.00
C HIS A 24 14.51 -3.25 -0.23
N ASN A 25 14.24 -3.86 -1.39
CA ASN A 25 15.02 -3.59 -2.61
C ASN A 25 14.84 -2.15 -3.10
N LEU A 26 13.62 -1.61 -3.09
CA LEU A 26 13.39 -0.22 -3.49
C LEU A 26 14.04 0.77 -2.52
N THR A 27 14.05 0.48 -1.22
CA THR A 27 14.75 1.31 -0.24
C THR A 27 16.25 1.33 -0.51
N LEU A 28 16.86 0.18 -0.87
CA LEU A 28 18.27 0.10 -1.26
C LEU A 28 18.60 0.90 -2.53
N GLU A 29 17.67 0.97 -3.47
CA GLU A 29 17.78 1.79 -4.69
C GLU A 29 17.52 3.29 -4.44
N GLY A 30 17.22 3.69 -3.19
CA GLY A 30 17.07 5.08 -2.79
C GLY A 30 15.66 5.66 -2.93
N TYR A 31 14.63 4.81 -3.05
CA TYR A 31 13.23 5.24 -2.97
C TYR A 31 12.77 5.40 -1.52
N ASP A 32 11.84 6.32 -1.28
CA ASP A 32 11.13 6.42 0.01
C ASP A 32 9.88 5.55 -0.06
N VAL A 33 9.89 4.41 0.64
CA VAL A 33 8.85 3.38 0.50
C VAL A 33 7.89 3.42 1.68
N THR A 34 6.59 3.50 1.38
CA THR A 34 5.52 3.32 2.35
C THR A 34 4.82 1.99 2.08
N LEU A 35 4.85 1.09 3.05
CA LEU A 35 4.16 -0.19 2.97
C LEU A 35 2.86 -0.13 3.79
N PHE A 36 1.71 -0.05 3.10
CA PHE A 36 0.41 -0.06 3.74
C PHE A 36 0.17 -1.38 4.47
N ASN A 37 -0.37 -1.34 5.69
CA ASN A 37 -0.68 -2.53 6.47
C ASN A 37 -2.08 -2.48 7.09
N PHE A 38 -2.88 -3.53 6.86
CA PHE A 38 -4.20 -3.68 7.45
C PHE A 38 -4.54 -5.17 7.68
N GLU A 39 -4.62 -5.60 8.94
CA GLU A 39 -4.84 -7.01 9.31
C GLU A 39 -6.35 -7.39 9.35
N SER A 40 -6.67 -8.67 9.12
CA SER A 40 -8.03 -9.14 8.83
C SER A 40 -8.54 -10.14 9.87
N PRO A 41 -9.40 -9.68 10.78
CA PRO A 41 -10.83 -10.06 10.69
C PRO A 41 -11.75 -8.89 10.30
N GLU A 42 -11.23 -7.66 10.34
CA GLU A 42 -12.01 -6.41 10.24
C GLU A 42 -12.06 -5.85 8.80
N ALA A 43 -11.28 -6.42 7.88
CA ALA A 43 -10.98 -5.86 6.57
C ALA A 43 -11.91 -6.40 5.45
N ASN A 44 -13.22 -6.42 5.67
CA ASN A 44 -14.17 -7.14 4.80
C ASN A 44 -14.81 -6.28 3.70
N THR A 45 -14.69 -4.95 3.77
CA THR A 45 -15.33 -4.04 2.81
C THR A 45 -14.35 -3.04 2.22
N VAL A 46 -14.60 -2.61 0.99
CA VAL A 46 -13.82 -1.57 0.32
C VAL A 46 -13.81 -0.27 1.12
N ASP A 47 -14.93 0.11 1.75
CA ASP A 47 -15.03 1.37 2.48
C ASP A 47 -14.13 1.41 3.73
N GLN A 48 -14.01 0.29 4.46
CA GLN A 48 -13.07 0.18 5.58
C GLN A 48 -11.62 0.28 5.10
N TRP A 49 -11.31 -0.30 3.94
CA TRP A 49 -9.99 -0.17 3.32
C TRP A 49 -9.71 1.27 2.89
N ILE A 50 -10.71 1.97 2.36
CA ILE A 50 -10.60 3.40 2.04
C ILE A 50 -10.25 4.18 3.30
N GLU A 51 -11.01 4.00 4.38
CA GLU A 51 -10.76 4.68 5.64
C GLU A 51 -9.36 4.40 6.20
N ALA A 52 -8.93 3.14 6.19
CA ALA A 52 -7.60 2.75 6.65
C ALA A 52 -6.49 3.36 5.77
N MET A 53 -6.65 3.34 4.45
CA MET A 53 -5.69 3.95 3.52
C MET A 53 -5.59 5.46 3.70
N THR A 54 -6.70 6.17 3.81
CA THR A 54 -6.70 7.63 3.98
C THR A 54 -6.03 8.05 5.31
N LYS A 55 -6.06 7.19 6.33
CA LYS A 55 -5.37 7.45 7.61
C LYS A 55 -3.86 7.18 7.56
N GLN A 56 -3.43 6.18 6.78
CA GLN A 56 -2.02 5.72 6.77
C GLN A 56 -1.19 6.31 5.62
N ILE A 57 -1.83 6.58 4.48
CA ILE A 57 -1.16 7.00 3.25
C ILE A 57 -1.40 8.51 3.07
N ASN A 58 -0.31 9.24 2.86
CA ASN A 58 -0.35 10.66 2.53
C ASN A 58 0.52 10.92 1.28
N VAL A 59 -0.12 11.21 0.15
CA VAL A 59 0.56 11.53 -1.10
C VAL A 59 0.95 13.01 -1.10
N ARG A 60 2.23 13.30 -0.88
CA ARG A 60 2.75 14.67 -0.69
C ARG A 60 3.29 15.31 -1.96
N LYS A 61 3.57 14.53 -3.00
CA LYS A 61 4.21 15.00 -4.24
C LYS A 61 3.71 14.23 -5.45
N LYS A 62 3.96 14.78 -6.64
CA LYS A 62 3.54 14.20 -7.92
C LYS A 62 4.37 12.97 -8.31
N ASP A 63 5.62 12.91 -7.84
CA ASP A 63 6.53 11.81 -8.09
C ASP A 63 6.35 10.71 -7.05
N THR A 64 5.16 10.10 -7.09
CA THR A 64 4.70 9.04 -6.20
C THR A 64 4.08 7.92 -7.03
N TYR A 65 4.59 6.70 -6.87
CA TYR A 65 4.12 5.52 -7.59
C TYR A 65 3.41 4.57 -6.65
N PHE A 66 2.31 3.98 -7.11
CA PHE A 66 1.60 2.94 -6.38
C PHE A 66 1.90 1.57 -6.97
N VAL A 67 2.25 0.61 -6.12
CA VAL A 67 2.35 -0.81 -6.47
C VAL A 67 1.29 -1.56 -5.68
N THR A 68 0.27 -2.05 -6.36
CA THR A 68 -0.92 -2.59 -5.72
C THR A 68 -1.16 -4.05 -6.09
N HIS A 69 -1.85 -4.79 -5.22
CA HIS A 69 -2.23 -6.18 -5.47
C HIS A 69 -3.67 -6.45 -5.03
N GLY A 70 -4.44 -7.16 -5.87
CA GLY A 70 -5.81 -7.60 -5.56
C GLY A 70 -6.72 -6.47 -5.10
N LEU A 71 -7.39 -6.63 -3.95
CA LEU A 71 -8.32 -5.64 -3.40
C LEU A 71 -7.66 -4.26 -3.19
N GLY A 72 -6.38 -4.23 -2.81
CA GLY A 72 -5.61 -3.01 -2.67
C GLY A 72 -5.60 -2.15 -3.94
N SER A 73 -5.65 -2.78 -5.11
CA SER A 73 -5.72 -2.07 -6.41
C SER A 73 -7.06 -1.37 -6.60
N ILE A 74 -8.16 -2.05 -6.24
CA ILE A 74 -9.52 -1.51 -6.36
C ILE A 74 -9.69 -0.33 -5.41
N THR A 75 -9.19 -0.46 -4.18
CA THR A 75 -9.24 0.62 -3.18
C THR A 75 -8.39 1.81 -3.61
N ALA A 76 -7.16 1.60 -4.09
CA ALA A 76 -6.30 2.69 -4.54
C ALA A 76 -6.94 3.52 -5.67
N LEU A 77 -7.52 2.86 -6.69
CA LEU A 77 -8.21 3.52 -7.81
C LEU A 77 -9.44 4.35 -7.40
N LYS A 78 -10.02 4.10 -6.21
CA LYS A 78 -11.15 4.90 -5.71
C LYS A 78 -10.70 6.19 -5.01
N ILE A 79 -9.45 6.26 -4.58
CA ILE A 79 -8.94 7.36 -3.75
C ILE A 79 -7.96 8.25 -4.54
N TYR A 80 -7.14 7.65 -5.40
CA TYR A 80 -6.04 8.27 -6.12
C TYR A 80 -6.20 8.06 -7.63
#